data_AF-A0A7S3V280-F1
#
_entry.id   AF-A0A7S3V280-F1
#
_cell.length_a   1.000
_cell.length_b   1.000
_cell.length_c   1.000
_cell.angle_alpha   90.00
_cell.angle_beta   90.00
_cell.angle_gamma   90.00
#
_symmetry.space_group_name_H-M   'P 1'
#
loop_
_entity.id
_entity.type
_entity.pdbx_description
1 polymer ?
#
loop_
_entity_poly.entity_id
_entity_poly.type
_entity_poly.pdbx_seq_one_letter_code
_entity_poly.pdbx_strand_id
1 'polypeptide(L)'
;MSFDVANFNVWAQKPFKEQAQAFLNAFWDDVQDQAEFIYTISYKTLRAADMHKKGIEYLYEYREGIDVDFVTGLYFYEKLWERVHKPEMDGTVWAEKSEFSRSMPVKMTAVERKNSLSDQDLNSDNRISFLEYLLHQYAADPEEFIRSSLEQLKSLDPNLDKAQKALVEVNSKLTEIEKQKAQLKKDAKGDGPKAKKAQFQLKSMKNSQMVSDLNARLLKAEAAIRAAQRAAKGSTAHPQGTAWWVERELQEVKELYGAAGARNKSVNGPKKHGKKADAWIKNKEPKWKVK
;
A
#
# COMPACT_ATOMS: atom_id res chain seq x y z
N MET A 1 -33.81 -0.23 -4.00
CA MET A 1 -33.30 -1.45 -4.64
C MET A 1 -32.65 -2.28 -3.54
N SER A 2 -32.52 -3.60 -3.69
CA SER A 2 -31.78 -4.40 -2.69
C SER A 2 -30.30 -4.30 -3.00
N PHE A 3 -29.48 -3.94 -2.01
CA PHE A 3 -28.02 -3.92 -2.13
C PHE A 3 -27.49 -5.28 -2.62
N ASP A 4 -26.68 -5.26 -3.68
CA ASP A 4 -26.14 -6.48 -4.32
C ASP A 4 -24.90 -6.99 -3.59
N VAL A 5 -25.15 -7.63 -2.44
CA VAL A 5 -24.12 -8.21 -1.56
C VAL A 5 -23.22 -9.20 -2.31
N ALA A 6 -23.75 -9.92 -3.31
CA ALA A 6 -22.97 -10.92 -4.04
C ALA A 6 -21.86 -10.27 -4.87
N ASN A 7 -22.18 -9.24 -5.65
CA ASN A 7 -21.17 -8.51 -6.42
C ASN A 7 -20.24 -7.69 -5.53
N PHE A 8 -20.74 -7.17 -4.39
CA PHE A 8 -19.90 -6.54 -3.39
C PHE A 8 -18.81 -7.51 -2.85
N ASN A 9 -19.21 -8.72 -2.49
CA ASN A 9 -18.32 -9.74 -1.94
C ASN A 9 -17.20 -10.15 -2.90
N VAL A 10 -17.43 -10.09 -4.23
CA VAL A 10 -16.37 -10.34 -5.22
C VAL A 10 -15.19 -9.40 -5.02
N TRP A 11 -15.45 -8.13 -4.68
CA TRP A 11 -14.42 -7.14 -4.42
C TRP A 11 -13.88 -7.19 -3.00
N ALA A 12 -14.74 -7.35 -1.99
CA ALA A 12 -14.30 -7.46 -0.59
C ALA A 12 -13.37 -8.66 -0.33
N GLN A 13 -13.46 -9.71 -1.16
CA GLN A 13 -12.57 -10.88 -1.09
C GLN A 13 -11.24 -10.74 -1.86
N LYS A 14 -10.99 -9.58 -2.49
CA LYS A 14 -9.70 -9.28 -3.14
C LYS A 14 -8.66 -8.83 -2.11
N PRO A 15 -7.35 -8.90 -2.41
CA PRO A 15 -6.34 -8.27 -1.57
C PRO A 15 -6.61 -6.78 -1.33
N PHE A 16 -6.22 -6.24 -0.16
CA PHE A 16 -6.46 -4.83 0.19
C PHE A 16 -6.03 -3.85 -0.90
N LYS A 17 -4.92 -4.11 -1.59
CA LYS A 17 -4.47 -3.30 -2.73
C LYS A 17 -5.49 -3.24 -3.86
N GLU A 18 -6.04 -4.38 -4.27
CA GLU A 18 -7.02 -4.47 -5.35
C GLU A 18 -8.34 -3.80 -4.96
N GLN A 19 -8.75 -3.93 -3.69
CA GLN A 19 -9.91 -3.21 -3.14
C GLN A 19 -9.73 -1.69 -3.23
N ALA A 20 -8.55 -1.19 -2.83
CA ALA A 20 -8.24 0.24 -2.89
C ALA A 20 -8.22 0.76 -4.33
N GLN A 21 -7.66 -0.02 -5.26
CA GLN A 21 -7.64 0.32 -6.68
C GLN A 21 -9.06 0.37 -7.27
N ALA A 22 -9.91 -0.61 -6.94
CA ALA A 22 -11.31 -0.62 -7.37
C ALA A 22 -12.06 0.61 -6.84
N PHE A 23 -11.91 0.93 -5.56
CA PHE A 23 -12.51 2.13 -4.96
C PHE A 23 -12.02 3.41 -5.65
N LEU A 24 -10.71 3.57 -5.81
CA LEU A 24 -10.13 4.75 -6.46
C LEU A 24 -10.56 4.88 -7.92
N ASN A 25 -10.74 3.78 -8.66
CA ASN A 25 -11.25 3.86 -10.01
C ASN A 25 -12.73 4.26 -10.04
N ALA A 26 -13.55 3.73 -9.12
CA ALA A 26 -14.97 4.00 -9.06
C ALA A 26 -15.28 5.46 -8.70
N PHE A 27 -14.45 6.09 -7.86
CA PHE A 27 -14.68 7.42 -7.32
C PHE A 27 -13.53 8.40 -7.61
N TRP A 28 -12.76 8.19 -8.70
CA TRP A 28 -11.52 8.93 -8.94
C TRP A 28 -11.72 10.45 -8.91
N ASP A 29 -12.74 10.95 -9.60
CA ASP A 29 -13.00 12.39 -9.70
C ASP A 29 -13.28 13.02 -8.33
N ASP A 30 -13.85 12.25 -7.40
CA ASP A 30 -14.22 12.69 -6.06
C ASP A 30 -13.13 12.49 -5.01
N VAL A 31 -12.22 11.52 -5.19
CA VAL A 31 -11.24 11.15 -4.14
C VAL A 31 -9.77 11.16 -4.58
N GLN A 32 -9.45 11.58 -5.81
CA GLN A 32 -8.06 11.63 -6.29
C GLN A 32 -7.13 12.48 -5.42
N ASP A 33 -7.65 13.54 -4.82
CA ASP A 33 -6.94 14.42 -3.88
C ASP A 33 -6.61 13.70 -2.55
N GLN A 34 -7.34 12.64 -2.22
CA GLN A 34 -7.15 11.80 -1.04
C GLN A 34 -6.28 10.56 -1.32
N ALA A 35 -5.94 10.28 -2.58
CA ALA A 35 -5.27 9.04 -2.99
C ALA A 35 -3.92 8.82 -2.25
N GLU A 36 -3.12 9.88 -2.07
CA GLU A 36 -1.85 9.79 -1.34
C GLU A 36 -2.04 9.38 0.11
N PHE A 37 -3.08 9.87 0.79
CA PHE A 37 -3.41 9.47 2.15
C PHE A 37 -3.86 8.01 2.20
N ILE A 38 -4.76 7.62 1.29
CA ILE A 38 -5.24 6.23 1.19
C ILE A 38 -4.06 5.26 1.06
N TYR A 39 -3.10 5.56 0.17
CA TYR A 39 -1.94 4.72 -0.09
C TYR A 39 -0.91 4.74 1.06
N THR A 40 -0.50 5.92 1.50
CA THR A 40 0.64 6.07 2.44
C THR A 40 0.23 5.84 3.90
N ILE A 41 -1.02 6.14 4.25
CA ILE A 41 -1.49 6.10 5.63
C ILE A 41 -2.49 4.97 5.83
N SER A 42 -3.66 5.01 5.22
CA SER A 42 -4.72 4.02 5.51
C SER A 42 -4.31 2.61 5.14
N TYR A 43 -3.87 2.40 3.90
CA TYR A 43 -3.47 1.11 3.36
C TYR A 43 -2.32 0.48 4.14
N LYS A 44 -1.25 1.26 4.40
CA LYS A 44 -0.08 0.75 5.17
C LYS A 44 -0.43 0.45 6.62
N THR A 45 -1.35 1.20 7.22
CA THR A 45 -1.78 0.96 8.61
C THR A 45 -2.64 -0.29 8.72
N LEU A 46 -3.57 -0.52 7.77
CA LEU A 46 -4.36 -1.74 7.74
C LEU A 46 -3.49 -2.98 7.53
N ARG A 47 -2.53 -2.91 6.60
CA ARG A 47 -1.55 -3.99 6.40
C ARG A 47 -0.74 -4.27 7.66
N ALA A 48 -0.28 -3.23 8.37
CA ALA A 48 0.45 -3.40 9.62
C ALA A 48 -0.42 -4.06 10.71
N ALA A 49 -1.70 -3.72 10.79
CA ALA A 49 -2.65 -4.36 11.69
C ALA A 49 -2.85 -5.85 11.37
N ASP A 50 -3.04 -6.20 10.10
CA ASP A 50 -3.18 -7.59 9.65
C ASP A 50 -1.86 -8.39 9.83
N MET A 51 -0.71 -7.77 9.54
CA MET A 51 0.62 -8.34 9.84
C MET A 51 0.77 -8.66 11.33
N HIS A 52 0.40 -7.72 12.21
CA HIS A 52 0.44 -7.91 13.65
C HIS A 52 -0.44 -9.08 14.10
N LYS A 53 -1.67 -9.16 13.60
CA LYS A 53 -2.58 -10.29 13.86
C LYS A 53 -1.98 -11.63 13.43
N LYS A 54 -1.33 -11.67 12.27
CA LYS A 54 -0.69 -12.87 11.70
C LYS A 54 0.68 -13.20 12.33
N GLY A 55 1.21 -12.37 13.22
CA GLY A 55 2.53 -12.53 13.80
C GLY A 55 3.67 -12.37 12.77
N ILE A 56 3.45 -11.59 11.72
CA ILE A 56 4.43 -11.36 10.64
C ILE A 56 5.15 -10.04 10.91
N GLU A 57 6.47 -10.10 11.08
CA GLU A 57 7.29 -8.92 11.36
C GLU A 57 7.73 -8.20 10.08
N TYR A 58 8.04 -8.95 9.02
CA TYR A 58 8.63 -8.39 7.80
C TYR A 58 7.67 -8.35 6.62
N LEU A 59 7.69 -7.22 5.89
CA LEU A 59 6.81 -7.00 4.74
C LEU A 59 7.01 -8.02 3.61
N TYR A 60 8.24 -8.51 3.41
CA TYR A 60 8.55 -9.49 2.37
C TYR A 60 8.06 -10.92 2.70
N GLU A 61 7.64 -11.16 3.95
CA GLU A 61 7.01 -12.42 4.41
C GLU A 61 5.48 -12.30 4.42
N TYR A 62 4.97 -11.07 4.30
CA TYR A 62 3.55 -10.79 4.39
C TYR A 62 2.83 -11.13 3.09
N ARG A 63 1.92 -12.10 3.18
CA ARG A 63 0.86 -12.31 2.19
C ARG A 63 -0.33 -11.42 2.55
N GLU A 64 -0.65 -10.51 1.65
CA GLU A 64 -1.71 -9.52 1.82
C GLU A 64 -3.05 -10.16 2.19
N GLY A 65 -3.70 -9.59 3.20
CA GLY A 65 -5.04 -9.96 3.65
C GLY A 65 -6.13 -9.36 2.75
N ILE A 66 -7.36 -9.73 3.09
CA ILE A 66 -8.58 -9.33 2.37
C ILE A 66 -9.55 -8.58 3.30
N ASP A 67 -9.53 -8.89 4.59
CA ASP A 67 -10.37 -8.28 5.62
C ASP A 67 -9.70 -8.44 6.99
N VAL A 68 -10.27 -7.81 8.01
CA VAL A 68 -9.88 -7.95 9.41
C VAL A 68 -11.12 -8.17 10.29
N ASP A 69 -10.98 -8.92 11.39
CA ASP A 69 -12.09 -9.04 12.37
C ASP A 69 -12.23 -7.74 13.18
N PHE A 70 -13.33 -7.57 13.92
CA PHE A 70 -13.56 -6.33 14.67
C PHE A 70 -12.49 -6.00 15.73
N VAL A 71 -11.81 -7.00 16.29
CA VAL A 71 -10.69 -6.76 17.23
C VAL A 71 -9.51 -6.13 16.50
N THR A 72 -9.16 -6.67 15.34
CA THR A 72 -8.08 -6.16 14.49
C THR A 72 -8.48 -4.84 13.82
N GLY A 73 -9.76 -4.67 13.46
CA GLY A 73 -10.34 -3.43 12.96
C GLY A 73 -10.26 -2.29 13.98
N LEU A 74 -10.59 -2.56 15.24
CA LEU A 74 -10.39 -1.61 16.35
C LEU A 74 -8.92 -1.18 16.44
N TYR A 75 -8.00 -2.15 16.44
CA TYR A 75 -6.56 -1.88 16.47
C TYR A 75 -6.10 -1.05 15.26
N PHE A 76 -6.61 -1.34 14.06
CA PHE A 76 -6.37 -0.56 12.85
C PHE A 76 -6.77 0.92 13.03
N TYR A 77 -7.99 1.19 13.49
CA TYR A 77 -8.48 2.56 13.68
C TYR A 77 -7.70 3.34 14.76
N GLU A 78 -7.33 2.68 15.85
CA GLU A 78 -6.46 3.28 16.87
C GLU A 78 -5.11 3.67 16.28
N LYS A 79 -4.47 2.77 15.53
CA LYS A 79 -3.18 3.04 14.88
C LYS A 79 -3.28 4.09 13.78
N LEU A 80 -4.40 4.13 13.07
CA LEU A 80 -4.67 5.14 12.05
C LEU A 80 -4.74 6.52 12.70
N TRP A 81 -5.50 6.65 13.79
CA TRP A 81 -5.59 7.90 14.54
C TRP A 81 -4.23 8.33 15.11
N GLU A 82 -3.47 7.41 15.71
CA GLU A 82 -2.13 7.70 16.22
C GLU A 82 -1.19 8.18 15.12
N ARG A 83 -1.21 7.54 13.96
CA ARG A 83 -0.33 7.89 12.83
C ARG A 83 -0.63 9.29 12.29
N VAL A 84 -1.89 9.69 12.28
CA VAL A 84 -2.32 10.99 11.78
C VAL A 84 -1.96 12.14 12.73
N HIS A 85 -2.03 11.90 14.04
CA HIS A 85 -1.90 12.94 15.07
C HIS A 85 -0.54 12.97 15.79
N LYS A 86 0.25 11.88 15.73
CA LYS A 86 1.56 11.80 16.40
C LYS A 86 2.70 11.93 15.38
N PRO A 87 3.36 13.10 15.27
CA PRO A 87 4.45 13.31 14.31
C PRO A 87 5.66 12.40 14.55
N GLU A 88 5.77 11.80 15.72
CA GLU A 88 6.86 10.90 16.10
C GLU A 88 6.92 9.62 15.23
N MET A 89 5.82 9.27 14.55
CA MET A 89 5.70 8.06 13.74
C MET A 89 6.33 8.21 12.35
N ASP A 90 6.13 9.33 11.66
CA ASP A 90 6.61 9.53 10.27
C ASP A 90 7.20 10.92 9.98
N GLY A 91 7.32 11.77 11.01
CA GLY A 91 7.85 13.12 10.91
C GLY A 91 6.92 14.10 10.19
N THR A 92 5.67 13.73 9.93
CA THR A 92 4.65 14.56 9.29
C THR A 92 3.41 14.61 10.18
N VAL A 93 2.87 15.80 10.45
CA VAL A 93 1.55 15.91 11.09
C VAL A 93 0.50 15.90 9.99
N TRP A 94 -0.06 14.73 9.67
CA TRP A 94 -1.10 14.63 8.64
C TRP A 94 -2.36 15.37 9.03
N ALA A 95 -2.66 15.46 10.33
CA ALA A 95 -3.79 16.22 10.86
C ALA A 95 -3.76 17.72 10.50
N GLU A 96 -2.58 18.29 10.24
CA GLU A 96 -2.43 19.71 9.87
C GLU A 96 -2.62 19.98 8.38
N LYS A 97 -2.69 18.91 7.56
CA LYS A 97 -2.84 19.01 6.11
C LYS A 97 -4.32 19.09 5.75
N SER A 98 -4.80 20.31 5.52
CA SER A 98 -6.20 20.58 5.18
C SER A 98 -6.68 19.82 3.94
N GLU A 99 -5.77 19.53 2.99
CA GLU A 99 -6.08 18.76 1.79
C GLU A 99 -6.55 17.33 2.10
N PHE A 100 -6.23 16.76 3.27
CA PHE A 100 -6.63 15.40 3.65
C PHE A 100 -7.74 15.37 4.70
N SER A 101 -8.46 16.47 4.90
CA SER A 101 -9.49 16.60 5.94
C SER A 101 -10.55 15.48 5.89
N ARG A 102 -10.93 15.02 4.69
CA ARG A 102 -11.89 13.93 4.48
C ARG A 102 -11.36 12.55 4.87
N SER A 103 -10.05 12.35 4.87
CA SER A 103 -9.43 11.08 5.29
C SER A 103 -9.15 10.98 6.78
N MET A 104 -9.43 12.05 7.55
CA MET A 104 -9.09 12.08 8.96
C MET A 104 -9.96 11.10 9.76
N PRO A 105 -9.35 10.19 10.55
CA PRO A 105 -10.10 9.28 11.40
C PRO A 105 -10.71 10.03 12.59
N VAL A 106 -11.95 9.70 12.93
CA VAL A 106 -12.61 10.20 14.13
C VAL A 106 -12.10 9.43 15.35
N LYS A 107 -11.74 10.12 16.44
CA LYS A 107 -11.40 9.44 17.71
C LYS A 107 -12.68 8.90 18.36
N MET A 108 -12.67 7.62 18.74
CA MET A 108 -13.81 6.95 19.38
C MET A 108 -13.31 6.05 20.51
N THR A 109 -14.16 5.77 21.48
CA THR A 109 -13.94 4.71 22.46
C THR A 109 -14.05 3.34 21.80
N ALA A 110 -13.55 2.29 22.46
CA ALA A 110 -13.64 0.93 21.94
C ALA A 110 -15.08 0.45 21.73
N VAL A 111 -16.03 0.90 22.57
CA VAL A 111 -17.45 0.55 22.46
C VAL A 111 -18.08 1.24 21.26
N GLU A 112 -17.90 2.56 21.13
CA GLU A 112 -18.40 3.34 19.99
C GLU A 112 -17.81 2.83 18.67
N ARG A 113 -16.52 2.49 18.65
CA ARG A 113 -15.88 1.95 17.45
C ARG A 113 -16.48 0.61 17.07
N LYS A 114 -16.73 -0.31 18.00
CA LYS A 114 -17.36 -1.61 17.69
C LYS A 114 -18.75 -1.45 17.10
N ASN A 115 -19.54 -0.53 17.62
CA ASN A 115 -20.85 -0.21 17.02
C ASN A 115 -20.68 0.35 15.60
N SER A 116 -19.76 1.30 15.42
CA SER A 116 -19.43 1.86 14.10
C SER A 116 -18.90 0.80 13.12
N LEU A 117 -18.16 -0.22 13.59
CA LEU A 117 -17.73 -1.33 12.73
C LEU A 117 -18.93 -2.20 12.31
N SER A 118 -19.88 -2.43 13.21
CA SER A 118 -21.12 -3.13 12.86
C SER A 118 -21.93 -2.38 11.80
N ASP A 119 -21.90 -1.05 11.81
CA ASP A 119 -22.55 -0.22 10.79
C ASP A 119 -21.79 -0.22 9.44
N GLN A 120 -20.47 -0.46 9.48
CA GLN A 120 -19.59 -0.52 8.30
C GLN A 120 -19.61 -1.87 7.59
N ASP A 121 -19.97 -2.93 8.30
CA ASP A 121 -20.03 -4.31 7.82
C ASP A 121 -21.25 -4.48 6.88
N LEU A 122 -21.04 -4.17 5.60
CA LEU A 122 -22.09 -4.10 4.58
C LEU A 122 -22.62 -5.48 4.20
N ASN A 123 -21.83 -6.54 4.39
CA ASN A 123 -22.20 -7.91 4.08
C ASN A 123 -22.56 -8.75 5.32
N SER A 124 -22.50 -8.17 6.52
CA SER A 124 -22.83 -8.79 7.81
C SER A 124 -21.97 -10.02 8.15
N ASP A 125 -20.69 -10.03 7.76
CA ASP A 125 -19.78 -11.14 8.02
C ASP A 125 -18.96 -11.01 9.32
N ASN A 126 -19.17 -9.93 10.09
CA ASN A 126 -18.43 -9.51 11.28
C ASN A 126 -16.94 -9.25 11.05
N ARG A 127 -16.60 -8.87 9.82
CA ARG A 127 -15.26 -8.48 9.39
C ARG A 127 -15.36 -7.14 8.68
N ILE A 128 -14.21 -6.55 8.44
CA ILE A 128 -14.08 -5.25 7.79
C ILE A 128 -13.01 -5.38 6.72
N SER A 129 -13.45 -5.33 5.47
CA SER A 129 -12.59 -5.17 4.30
C SER A 129 -12.03 -3.75 4.23
N PHE A 130 -10.96 -3.55 3.45
CA PHE A 130 -10.47 -2.20 3.19
C PHE A 130 -11.49 -1.39 2.39
N LEU A 131 -12.26 -2.05 1.53
CA LEU A 131 -13.33 -1.44 0.77
C LEU A 131 -14.42 -0.84 1.66
N GLU A 132 -14.89 -1.57 2.68
CA GLU A 132 -15.89 -1.05 3.64
C GLU A 132 -15.38 0.15 4.42
N TYR A 133 -14.12 0.08 4.86
CA TYR A 133 -13.45 1.24 5.47
C TYR A 133 -13.47 2.45 4.52
N LEU A 134 -13.13 2.28 3.24
CA LEU A 134 -13.08 3.37 2.27
C LEU A 134 -14.47 3.93 1.98
N LEU A 135 -15.47 3.07 1.72
CA LEU A 135 -16.84 3.49 1.46
C LEU A 135 -17.40 4.29 2.64
N HIS A 136 -17.19 3.82 3.86
CA HIS A 136 -17.63 4.55 5.06
C HIS A 136 -16.84 5.85 5.28
N GLN A 137 -15.51 5.83 5.20
CA GLN A 137 -14.67 7.01 5.44
C GLN A 137 -14.99 8.16 4.49
N TYR A 138 -15.31 7.86 3.23
CA TYR A 138 -15.61 8.85 2.21
C TYR A 138 -17.11 9.05 1.97
N ALA A 139 -17.97 8.42 2.78
CA ALA A 139 -19.43 8.42 2.63
C ALA A 139 -19.87 8.10 1.18
N ALA A 140 -19.18 7.17 0.54
CA ALA A 140 -19.42 6.77 -0.83
C ALA A 140 -20.50 5.70 -0.91
N ASP A 141 -21.36 5.78 -1.93
CA ASP A 141 -22.50 4.88 -2.11
C ASP A 141 -22.05 3.47 -2.56
N PRO A 142 -22.33 2.41 -1.78
CA PRO A 142 -22.01 1.04 -2.16
C PRO A 142 -22.70 0.58 -3.46
N GLU A 143 -23.92 1.06 -3.77
CA GLU A 143 -24.60 0.69 -5.00
C GLU A 143 -23.90 1.30 -6.23
N GLU A 144 -23.51 2.58 -6.12
CA GLU A 144 -22.68 3.25 -7.13
C GLU A 144 -21.34 2.54 -7.33
N PHE A 145 -20.67 2.13 -6.24
CA PHE A 145 -19.43 1.37 -6.33
C PHE A 145 -19.59 0.09 -7.15
N ILE A 146 -20.64 -0.71 -6.88
CA ILE A 146 -20.89 -1.96 -7.61
C ILE A 146 -21.12 -1.67 -9.09
N ARG A 147 -21.97 -0.69 -9.41
CA ARG A 147 -22.26 -0.29 -10.79
C ARG A 147 -20.99 0.13 -11.54
N SER A 148 -20.19 1.02 -10.95
CA SER A 148 -18.97 1.54 -11.55
C SER A 148 -17.89 0.47 -11.70
N SER A 149 -17.71 -0.39 -10.70
CA SER A 149 -16.69 -1.44 -10.71
C SER A 149 -16.99 -2.58 -11.68
N LEU A 150 -18.27 -2.94 -11.87
CA LEU A 150 -18.68 -3.93 -12.88
C LEU A 150 -18.42 -3.44 -14.30
N GLU A 151 -18.58 -2.13 -14.55
CA GLU A 151 -18.27 -1.54 -15.86
C GLU A 151 -16.76 -1.53 -16.15
N GLN A 152 -15.95 -1.30 -15.11
CA GLN A 152 -14.49 -1.37 -15.21
C GLN A 152 -13.98 -2.78 -15.52
N LEU A 153 -14.63 -3.83 -15.00
CA LEU A 153 -14.26 -5.22 -15.31
C LEU A 153 -14.38 -5.55 -16.81
N LYS A 154 -15.29 -4.86 -17.53
CA LYS A 154 -15.46 -5.04 -18.98
C LYS A 154 -14.38 -4.36 -19.81
N SER A 155 -13.64 -3.42 -19.23
CA SER A 155 -12.74 -2.49 -19.93
C SER A 155 -11.30 -2.56 -19.40
N LEU A 156 -10.77 -3.77 -19.27
CA LEU A 156 -9.39 -3.97 -18.80
C LEU A 156 -8.37 -3.46 -19.85
N ASP A 157 -7.63 -2.39 -19.54
CA ASP A 157 -6.56 -1.89 -20.42
C ASP A 157 -5.37 -2.88 -20.43
N PRO A 158 -5.06 -3.51 -21.58
CA PRO A 158 -3.94 -4.46 -21.68
C PRO A 158 -2.58 -3.86 -21.31
N ASN A 159 -2.38 -2.56 -21.52
CA ASN A 159 -1.14 -1.89 -21.16
C ASN A 159 -1.01 -1.74 -19.64
N LEU A 160 -2.13 -1.50 -18.95
CA LEU A 160 -2.15 -1.39 -17.51
C LEU A 160 -1.95 -2.75 -16.84
N ASP A 161 -2.58 -3.81 -17.37
CA ASP A 161 -2.31 -5.18 -16.94
C ASP A 161 -0.81 -5.54 -17.10
N LYS A 162 -0.21 -5.17 -18.23
CA LYS A 162 1.24 -5.33 -18.45
C LYS A 162 2.08 -4.56 -17.43
N ALA A 163 1.67 -3.35 -17.05
CA ALA A 163 2.33 -2.56 -16.03
C ALA A 163 2.20 -3.19 -14.63
N GLN A 164 1.02 -3.68 -14.27
CA GLN A 164 0.79 -4.41 -13.01
C GLN A 164 1.65 -5.67 -12.93
N LYS A 165 1.69 -6.49 -14.00
CA LYS A 165 2.54 -7.68 -14.07
C LYS A 165 4.02 -7.34 -13.93
N ALA A 166 4.48 -6.24 -14.55
CA ALA A 166 5.85 -5.77 -14.39
C ALA A 166 6.17 -5.35 -12.94
N LEU A 167 5.21 -4.77 -12.21
CA LEU A 167 5.37 -4.48 -10.78
C LEU A 167 5.38 -5.73 -9.90
N VAL A 168 4.56 -6.74 -10.23
CA VAL A 168 4.61 -8.05 -9.54
C VAL A 168 6.00 -8.68 -9.70
N GLU A 169 6.58 -8.60 -10.90
CA GLU A 169 7.97 -9.04 -11.16
C GLU A 169 9.00 -8.27 -10.31
N VAL A 170 8.81 -6.96 -10.11
CA VAL A 170 9.66 -6.13 -9.24
C VAL A 170 9.53 -6.56 -7.77
N ASN A 171 8.29 -6.69 -7.27
CA ASN A 171 8.00 -7.06 -5.88
C ASN A 171 8.50 -8.47 -5.54
N SER A 172 8.39 -9.40 -6.49
CA SER A 172 8.96 -10.74 -6.37
C SER A 172 10.48 -10.69 -6.20
N LYS A 173 11.20 -9.93 -7.05
CA LYS A 173 12.65 -9.77 -6.93
C LYS A 173 13.06 -9.05 -5.64
N LEU A 174 12.27 -8.07 -5.22
CA LEU A 174 12.46 -7.38 -3.95
C LEU A 174 12.41 -8.35 -2.77
N THR A 175 11.43 -9.25 -2.79
CA THR A 175 11.24 -10.27 -1.76
C THR A 175 12.45 -11.21 -1.67
N GLU A 176 12.99 -11.64 -2.81
CA GLU A 176 14.23 -12.44 -2.84
C GLU A 176 15.41 -11.69 -2.20
N ILE A 177 15.58 -10.41 -2.54
CA ILE A 177 16.65 -9.56 -2.01
C ILE A 177 16.50 -9.40 -0.50
N GLU A 178 15.30 -9.11 0.00
CA GLU A 178 15.09 -8.91 1.44
C GLU A 178 15.24 -10.21 2.23
N LYS A 179 14.79 -11.36 1.70
CA LYS A 179 15.06 -12.68 2.30
C LYS A 179 16.55 -12.96 2.42
N GLN A 180 17.31 -12.70 1.36
CA GLN A 180 18.77 -12.91 1.41
C GLN A 180 19.45 -11.91 2.36
N LYS A 181 19.01 -10.65 2.43
CA LYS A 181 19.50 -9.69 3.43
C LYS A 181 19.24 -10.18 4.84
N ALA A 182 18.03 -10.67 5.13
CA ALA A 182 17.67 -11.17 6.44
C ALA A 182 18.55 -12.37 6.85
N GLN A 183 18.77 -13.31 5.93
CA GLN A 183 19.66 -14.44 6.16
C GLN A 183 21.11 -14.00 6.42
N LEU A 184 21.66 -13.12 5.57
CA LEU A 184 23.02 -12.59 5.75
C LEU A 184 23.16 -11.80 7.05
N LYS A 185 22.13 -11.04 7.47
CA LYS A 185 22.11 -10.35 8.77
C LYS A 185 22.13 -11.34 9.93
N LYS A 186 21.41 -12.47 9.83
CA LYS A 186 21.43 -13.54 10.85
C LYS A 186 22.82 -14.17 10.95
N ASP A 187 23.42 -14.53 9.82
CA ASP A 187 24.74 -15.16 9.77
C ASP A 187 25.87 -14.20 10.22
N ALA A 188 25.69 -12.91 9.97
CA ALA A 188 26.63 -11.85 10.37
C ALA A 188 26.69 -11.60 11.90
N LYS A 189 25.71 -12.09 12.68
CA LYS A 189 25.69 -11.98 14.15
C LYS A 189 26.60 -12.99 14.85
N GLY A 190 27.04 -14.03 14.17
CA GLY A 190 27.97 -15.03 14.74
C GLY A 190 29.40 -14.50 14.87
N ASP A 191 30.31 -15.38 15.27
CA ASP A 191 31.75 -15.10 15.27
C ASP A 191 32.49 -15.98 14.24
N GLY A 192 33.73 -15.60 13.93
CA GLY A 192 34.62 -16.35 13.06
C GLY A 192 34.50 -16.02 11.56
N PRO A 193 35.18 -16.81 10.69
CA PRO A 193 35.30 -16.52 9.27
C PRO A 193 33.95 -16.48 8.53
N LYS A 194 32.97 -17.30 8.94
CA LYS A 194 31.64 -17.34 8.32
C LYS A 194 30.87 -16.03 8.57
N ALA A 195 30.88 -15.53 9.80
CA ALA A 195 30.22 -14.26 10.13
C ALA A 195 30.87 -13.07 9.42
N LYS A 196 32.22 -13.03 9.37
CA LYS A 196 32.95 -12.00 8.60
C LYS A 196 32.63 -12.05 7.11
N LYS A 197 32.50 -13.26 6.53
CA LYS A 197 32.08 -13.45 5.13
C LYS A 197 30.65 -12.92 4.91
N ALA A 198 29.71 -13.24 5.80
CA ALA A 198 28.33 -12.74 5.72
C ALA A 198 28.26 -11.21 5.82
N GLN A 199 29.02 -10.59 6.73
CA GLN A 199 29.14 -9.13 6.83
C GLN A 199 29.68 -8.51 5.54
N PHE A 200 30.70 -9.12 4.93
CA PHE A 200 31.24 -8.67 3.66
C PHE A 200 30.21 -8.79 2.53
N GLN A 201 29.52 -9.92 2.42
CA GLN A 201 28.45 -10.13 1.43
C GLN A 201 27.30 -9.13 1.61
N LEU A 202 26.90 -8.84 2.85
CA LEU A 202 25.87 -7.84 3.14
C LEU A 202 26.30 -6.44 2.66
N LYS A 203 27.57 -6.07 2.88
CA LYS A 203 28.14 -4.80 2.41
C LYS A 203 28.22 -4.72 0.89
N SER A 204 28.62 -5.82 0.22
CA SER A 204 28.75 -5.88 -1.24
C SER A 204 27.42 -6.08 -1.98
N MET A 205 26.33 -6.37 -1.26
CA MET A 205 25.03 -6.68 -1.86
C MET A 205 24.48 -5.57 -2.77
N LYS A 206 24.79 -4.30 -2.48
CA LYS A 206 24.38 -3.15 -3.32
C LYS A 206 24.92 -3.24 -4.75
N ASN A 207 26.04 -3.93 -4.95
CA ASN A 207 26.69 -4.13 -6.23
C ASN A 207 26.49 -5.57 -6.77
N SER A 208 25.59 -6.34 -6.15
CA SER A 208 25.33 -7.72 -6.57
C SER A 208 24.52 -7.80 -7.86
N GLN A 209 24.61 -8.93 -8.55
CA GLN A 209 23.77 -9.23 -9.71
C GLN A 209 22.27 -9.10 -9.38
N MET A 210 21.85 -9.47 -8.16
CA MET A 210 20.44 -9.37 -7.78
C MET A 210 19.92 -7.94 -7.76
N VAL A 211 20.73 -6.97 -7.31
CA VAL A 211 20.36 -5.54 -7.35
C VAL A 211 20.39 -5.01 -8.79
N SER A 212 21.32 -5.49 -9.62
CA SER A 212 21.33 -5.19 -11.06
C SER A 212 20.03 -5.67 -11.74
N ASP A 213 19.62 -6.92 -11.48
CA ASP A 213 18.39 -7.50 -11.99
C ASP A 213 17.15 -6.71 -11.51
N LEU A 214 17.13 -6.27 -10.24
CA LEU A 214 16.07 -5.41 -9.72
C LEU A 214 15.99 -4.10 -10.49
N ASN A 215 17.13 -3.43 -10.72
CA ASN A 215 17.17 -2.18 -11.48
C ASN A 215 16.68 -2.36 -12.93
N ALA A 216 17.04 -3.47 -13.58
CA ALA A 216 16.53 -3.79 -14.91
C ALA A 216 15.00 -3.98 -14.91
N ARG A 217 14.45 -4.66 -13.90
CA ARG A 217 12.99 -4.82 -13.73
C ARG A 217 12.29 -3.50 -13.44
N LEU A 218 12.90 -2.62 -12.64
CA LEU A 218 12.38 -1.27 -12.38
C LEU A 218 12.27 -0.44 -13.67
N LEU A 219 13.28 -0.50 -14.54
CA LEU A 219 13.24 0.17 -15.85
C LEU A 219 12.16 -0.41 -16.76
N LYS A 220 11.99 -1.73 -16.77
CA LYS A 220 10.91 -2.40 -17.53
C LYS A 220 9.53 -1.99 -17.02
N ALA A 221 9.33 -1.97 -15.71
CA ALA A 221 8.08 -1.51 -15.08
C ALA A 221 7.81 -0.04 -15.40
N GLU A 222 8.81 0.83 -15.30
CA GLU A 222 8.68 2.24 -15.67
C GLU A 222 8.29 2.43 -17.13
N ALA A 223 8.91 1.69 -18.05
CA ALA A 223 8.56 1.73 -19.46
C ALA A 223 7.12 1.25 -19.72
N ALA A 224 6.67 0.20 -19.01
CA ALA A 224 5.30 -0.30 -19.11
C ALA A 224 4.27 0.73 -18.60
N ILE A 225 4.55 1.38 -17.47
CA ILE A 225 3.69 2.45 -16.92
C ILE A 225 3.61 3.63 -17.90
N ARG A 226 4.74 4.08 -18.46
CA ARG A 226 4.74 5.15 -19.47
C ARG A 226 3.99 4.75 -20.75
N ALA A 227 3.97 3.46 -21.10
CA ALA A 227 3.17 2.97 -22.21
C ALA A 227 1.67 3.04 -21.89
N ALA A 228 1.25 2.55 -20.72
CA ALA A 228 -0.13 2.66 -20.25
C ALA A 228 -0.61 4.13 -20.18
N GLN A 229 0.18 5.02 -19.56
CA GLN A 229 -0.14 6.45 -19.49
C GLN A 229 -0.27 7.10 -20.87
N ARG A 230 0.49 6.66 -21.88
CA ARG A 230 0.36 7.17 -23.25
C ARG A 230 -0.88 6.63 -23.94
N ALA A 231 -1.21 5.36 -23.74
CA ALA A 231 -2.45 4.76 -24.25
C ALA A 231 -3.70 5.39 -23.63
N ALA A 232 -3.60 5.83 -22.37
CA ALA A 232 -4.68 6.51 -21.65
C ALA A 232 -5.02 7.90 -22.23
N LYS A 233 -4.08 8.58 -22.90
CA LYS A 233 -4.28 9.94 -23.42
C LYS A 233 -5.36 9.93 -24.51
N GLY A 234 -6.56 10.38 -24.15
CA GLY A 234 -7.73 10.43 -25.03
C GLY A 234 -8.78 9.37 -24.75
N SER A 235 -8.56 8.47 -23.77
CA SER A 235 -9.58 7.53 -23.30
C SER A 235 -10.16 8.00 -21.97
N THR A 236 -11.47 8.25 -21.94
CA THR A 236 -12.22 8.55 -20.70
C THR A 236 -12.51 7.30 -19.86
N ALA A 237 -12.34 6.10 -20.44
CA ALA A 237 -12.61 4.84 -19.79
C ALA A 237 -11.38 4.21 -19.10
N HIS A 238 -10.26 4.95 -19.02
CA HIS A 238 -9.04 4.41 -18.42
C HIS A 238 -9.16 4.36 -16.88
N PRO A 239 -8.87 3.24 -16.20
CA PRO A 239 -8.92 3.14 -14.74
C PRO A 239 -7.80 3.97 -14.08
N GLN A 240 -8.10 5.23 -13.77
CA GLN A 240 -7.15 6.23 -13.29
C GLN A 240 -6.58 5.90 -11.91
N GLY A 241 -7.41 5.38 -11.00
CA GLY A 241 -6.98 4.95 -9.67
C GLY A 241 -5.92 3.86 -9.70
N THR A 242 -6.09 2.85 -10.55
CA THR A 242 -5.09 1.79 -10.74
C THR A 242 -3.81 2.34 -11.36
N ALA A 243 -3.89 3.21 -12.38
CA ALA A 243 -2.70 3.82 -12.97
C ALA A 243 -1.91 4.64 -11.95
N TRP A 244 -2.60 5.48 -11.18
CA TRP A 244 -1.98 6.26 -10.11
C TRP A 244 -1.32 5.36 -9.07
N TRP A 245 -1.99 4.30 -8.64
CA TRP A 245 -1.45 3.37 -7.63
C TRP A 245 -0.17 2.68 -8.11
N VAL A 246 -0.19 2.18 -9.35
CA VAL A 246 0.93 1.50 -9.99
C VAL A 246 2.13 2.46 -10.13
N GLU A 247 1.90 3.70 -10.55
CA GLU A 247 2.95 4.73 -10.59
C GLU A 247 3.51 5.04 -9.20
N ARG A 248 2.63 5.22 -8.21
CA ARG A 248 3.01 5.55 -6.84
C ARG A 248 3.83 4.47 -6.16
N GLU A 249 3.47 3.20 -6.38
CA GLU A 249 4.20 2.03 -5.89
C GLU A 249 5.57 1.93 -6.55
N LEU A 250 5.67 2.10 -7.88
CA LEU A 250 6.96 2.14 -8.55
C LEU A 250 7.85 3.26 -7.98
N GLN A 251 7.29 4.44 -7.76
CA GLN A 251 8.01 5.57 -7.19
C GLN A 251 8.57 5.22 -5.80
N GLU A 252 7.75 4.64 -4.92
CA GLU A 252 8.20 4.20 -3.59
C GLU A 252 9.34 3.19 -3.68
N VAL A 253 9.22 2.18 -4.56
CA VAL A 253 10.28 1.18 -4.72
C VAL A 253 11.57 1.83 -5.27
N LYS A 254 11.46 2.76 -6.22
CA LYS A 254 12.61 3.50 -6.75
C LYS A 254 13.28 4.38 -5.68
N GLU A 255 12.49 5.02 -4.81
CA GLU A 255 13.02 5.82 -3.70
C GLU A 255 13.78 4.95 -2.68
N LEU A 256 13.26 3.77 -2.36
CA LEU A 256 13.83 2.87 -1.35
C LEU A 256 15.00 2.02 -1.87
N TYR A 257 14.93 1.58 -3.12
CA TYR A 257 15.81 0.54 -3.70
C TYR A 257 16.47 0.91 -5.02
N GLY A 258 16.02 1.98 -5.68
CA GLY A 258 16.64 2.43 -6.92
C GLY A 258 18.09 2.85 -6.71
N ALA A 259 18.89 2.77 -7.77
CA ALA A 259 20.26 3.29 -7.74
C ALA A 259 20.25 4.76 -7.30
N ALA A 260 20.82 5.03 -6.13
CA ALA A 260 20.94 6.37 -5.56
C ALA A 260 21.70 7.28 -6.52
N GLY A 261 21.00 7.98 -7.42
CA GLY A 261 21.63 8.84 -8.42
C GLY A 261 20.98 8.92 -9.80
N ALA A 262 20.01 8.06 -10.16
CA ALA A 262 19.26 8.27 -11.40
C ALA A 262 18.28 9.43 -11.22
N ARG A 263 18.79 10.67 -11.36
CA ARG A 263 18.07 11.95 -11.28
C ARG A 263 16.77 11.88 -12.10
N ASN A 264 15.63 11.77 -11.42
CA ASN A 264 14.34 12.06 -12.01
C ASN A 264 14.28 13.58 -12.28
N LYS A 265 14.58 13.98 -13.52
CA LYS A 265 14.10 15.22 -14.11
C LYS A 265 12.82 14.89 -14.89
N SER A 266 11.68 14.81 -14.22
CA SER A 266 10.39 15.00 -14.90
C SER A 266 9.34 15.62 -13.99
N VAL A 267 9.00 16.87 -14.35
CA VAL A 267 7.64 17.40 -14.55
C VAL A 267 6.64 17.25 -13.39
N ASN A 268 6.40 18.37 -12.70
CA ASN A 268 5.20 18.72 -11.93
C ASN A 268 4.56 17.60 -11.06
N GLY A 269 5.34 17.03 -10.15
CA GLY A 269 4.81 16.36 -8.95
C GLY A 269 4.90 17.28 -7.72
N PRO A 270 4.00 17.16 -6.73
CA PRO A 270 3.98 18.02 -5.55
C PRO A 270 5.32 17.98 -4.78
N LYS A 271 5.65 19.13 -4.18
CA LYS A 271 6.96 19.43 -3.57
C LYS A 271 7.39 18.34 -2.58
N LYS A 272 8.66 17.94 -2.70
CA LYS A 272 9.35 16.90 -1.93
C LYS A 272 9.11 16.98 -0.42
N HIS A 273 8.34 16.03 0.12
CA HIS A 273 8.37 15.63 1.53
C HIS A 273 9.19 14.33 1.78
N GLY A 274 9.86 13.80 0.76
CA GLY A 274 10.44 12.44 0.76
C GLY A 274 11.87 12.27 1.32
N LYS A 275 12.28 12.96 2.39
CA LYS A 275 13.59 12.66 3.04
C LYS A 275 13.50 11.88 4.36
N LYS A 276 12.29 11.54 4.83
CA LYS A 276 12.10 10.85 6.12
C LYS A 276 11.22 9.59 6.09
N ALA A 277 10.69 9.18 4.94
CA ALA A 277 10.05 7.86 4.79
C ALA A 277 11.02 6.70 5.11
N ASP A 278 12.35 6.95 4.99
CA ASP A 278 13.42 6.05 5.43
C ASP A 278 13.38 5.74 6.94
N ALA A 279 12.75 6.57 7.78
CA ALA A 279 12.73 6.34 9.22
C ALA A 279 11.83 5.18 9.64
N TRP A 280 10.75 4.89 8.91
CA TRP A 280 9.76 3.88 9.31
C TRP A 280 10.19 2.45 8.94
N ILE A 281 10.84 2.25 7.78
CA ILE A 281 11.35 0.92 7.39
C ILE A 281 12.76 0.67 7.94
N LYS A 282 13.62 1.70 8.10
CA LYS A 282 15.02 1.51 8.51
C LYS A 282 15.39 2.02 9.89
N ASN A 283 14.63 2.93 10.52
CA ASN A 283 15.20 3.71 11.64
C ASN A 283 14.41 3.72 12.95
N LYS A 284 13.26 3.06 13.03
CA LYS A 284 12.73 2.46 14.25
C LYS A 284 11.88 1.27 13.81
N GLU A 285 12.46 0.07 13.77
CA GLU A 285 11.66 -1.12 14.10
C GLU A 285 10.93 -0.72 15.38
N PRO A 286 9.59 -0.60 15.40
CA PRO A 286 8.93 -0.59 16.68
C PRO A 286 9.29 -1.97 17.23
N LYS A 287 10.23 -2.01 18.17
CA LYS A 287 10.38 -3.17 19.04
C LYS A 287 9.05 -3.22 19.79
N TRP A 288 8.06 -3.86 19.19
CA TRP A 288 6.80 -4.17 19.83
C TRP A 288 7.15 -5.23 20.89
N LYS A 289 7.67 -4.78 22.03
CA LYS A 289 7.77 -5.62 23.21
C LYS A 289 6.33 -5.84 23.67
N VAL A 290 5.79 -6.99 23.29
CA VAL A 290 4.63 -7.58 23.96
C VAL A 290 5.05 -7.76 25.42
N LYS A 291 4.38 -7.07 26.33
CA LYS A 291 4.34 -7.47 27.74
C LYS A 291 3.24 -8.49 27.89
#